data_AF-A0A7Y0X693-F1
#
_entry.id   AF-A0A7Y0X693-F1
#
_cell.length_a   1.000
_cell.length_b   1.000
_cell.length_c   1.000
_cell.angle_alpha   90.00
_cell.angle_beta   90.00
_cell.angle_gamma   90.00
#
_symmetry.space_group_name_H-M   'P 1'
#
loop_
_entity.id
_entity.type
_entity.pdbx_description
1 polymer ?
#
loop_
_entity_poly.entity_id
_entity_poly.type
_entity_poly.pdbx_seq_one_letter_code
_entity_poly.pdbx_strand_id
1 'polypeptide(L)' 'NNAQGEYYLTDVIAAAHDEGRAVEAVHPVNAIEVEGVNDRAQLARLERAFQSMQAQKLLEQGVMLRDPARFDLRGELQC' A
#
# COMPACT_ATOMS: atom_id res chain seq x y z
N ASN A 1 -7.13 -16.69 22.52
CA ASN A 1 -6.35 -16.15 23.64
C ASN A 1 -5.88 -14.77 23.22
N ASN A 2 -6.58 -13.73 23.66
CA ASN A 2 -6.33 -12.35 23.26
C ASN A 2 -5.11 -11.82 24.03
N ALA A 3 -3.97 -11.71 23.34
CA ALA A 3 -2.69 -11.39 23.97
C ALA A 3 -2.60 -9.93 24.47
N GLN A 4 -3.44 -9.04 23.97
CA GLN A 4 -3.41 -7.59 24.29
C GLN A 4 -4.64 -7.12 25.07
N GLY A 5 -5.69 -7.94 25.18
CA GLY A 5 -6.94 -7.58 25.86
C GLY A 5 -7.85 -6.66 25.05
N GLU A 6 -7.59 -6.50 23.74
CA GLU A 6 -8.36 -5.62 22.85
C GLU A 6 -9.41 -6.39 22.04
N TYR A 7 -10.52 -5.77 21.67
CA TYR A 7 -11.48 -6.38 20.77
C TYR A 7 -10.94 -6.38 19.34
N TYR A 8 -10.63 -7.56 18.80
CA TYR A 8 -10.07 -7.66 17.45
C TYR A 8 -11.16 -7.66 16.39
N LEU A 9 -11.09 -6.71 15.45
CA LEU A 9 -11.94 -6.70 14.27
C LEU A 9 -11.81 -8.01 13.47
N THR A 10 -10.65 -8.66 13.48
CA THR A 10 -10.41 -9.93 12.78
C THR A 10 -11.27 -11.08 13.29
N ASP A 11 -11.77 -11.02 14.54
CA ASP A 11 -12.58 -12.08 15.13
C ASP A 11 -13.95 -12.22 14.44
N VAL A 12 -14.44 -11.16 13.78
CA VAL A 12 -15.71 -11.19 13.04
C VAL A 12 -15.67 -12.17 11.87
N ILE A 13 -14.50 -12.45 11.31
CA ILE A 13 -14.33 -13.41 10.21
C ILE A 13 -14.60 -14.83 10.69
N ALA A 14 -14.08 -15.19 11.87
CA ALA A 14 -14.35 -16.48 12.50
C ALA A 14 -15.83 -16.61 12.87
N ALA A 15 -16.43 -15.58 13.47
CA ALA A 15 -17.85 -15.57 13.80
C ALA A 15 -18.76 -15.74 12.57
N ALA A 16 -18.45 -15.06 11.45
CA ALA A 16 -19.21 -15.20 10.21
C ALA A 16 -19.11 -16.62 9.64
N HIS A 17 -17.93 -17.24 9.69
CA HIS A 17 -17.73 -18.63 9.28
C HIS A 17 -18.55 -19.60 10.14
N ASP A 18 -18.56 -19.41 11.47
CA ASP A 18 -19.30 -20.28 12.41
C ASP A 18 -20.84 -20.15 12.25
N GLU A 19 -21.32 -19.01 11.78
CA GLU A 19 -22.71 -18.80 11.36
C GLU A 19 -23.04 -19.38 9.97
N GLY A 20 -22.08 -19.99 9.29
CA GLY A 20 -22.25 -20.54 7.94
C GLY A 20 -22.32 -19.48 6.83
N ARG A 21 -21.84 -18.26 7.09
CA ARG A 21 -21.79 -17.19 6.08
C ARG A 21 -20.55 -17.35 5.19
N ALA A 22 -20.71 -16.99 3.92
CA ALA A 22 -19.58 -16.94 2.99
C ALA A 22 -18.65 -15.76 3.32
N VAL A 23 -17.34 -16.01 3.28
CA VAL A 23 -16.28 -15.01 3.37
C VAL A 23 -15.40 -15.16 2.13
N GLU A 24 -15.31 -14.11 1.32
CA GLU A 24 -14.50 -14.10 0.10
C GLU A 24 -13.27 -13.21 0.28
N ALA A 25 -12.10 -13.75 -0.02
CA ALA A 25 -10.85 -13.00 -0.03
C ALA A 25 -10.58 -12.43 -1.42
N VAL A 26 -10.34 -11.13 -1.50
CA VAL A 26 -9.88 -10.44 -2.71
C VAL A 26 -8.42 -10.06 -2.57
N HIS A 27 -7.70 -10.02 -3.68
CA HIS A 27 -6.26 -9.78 -3.70
C HIS A 27 -5.95 -8.43 -4.36
N PRO A 28 -4.96 -7.68 -3.85
CA PRO A 28 -4.54 -6.43 -4.48
C PRO A 28 -3.80 -6.70 -5.79
N VAL A 29 -3.77 -5.69 -6.66
CA VAL A 29 -2.99 -5.76 -7.92
C VAL A 29 -1.49 -5.65 -7.62
N ASN A 30 -1.12 -4.82 -6.64
CA ASN A 30 0.25 -4.66 -6.17
C ASN A 30 0.31 -4.76 -4.64
N ALA A 31 1.29 -5.52 -4.13
CA ALA A 31 1.52 -5.67 -2.69
C ALA A 31 1.78 -4.33 -1.98
N ILE A 32 2.40 -3.35 -2.67
CA ILE A 32 2.65 -2.00 -2.14
C ILE A 32 1.35 -1.28 -1.75
N GLU A 33 0.22 -1.57 -2.41
CA GLU A 33 -1.07 -0.92 -2.13
C GLU A 33 -1.65 -1.28 -0.77
N VAL A 34 -1.25 -2.44 -0.22
CA VAL A 34 -1.74 -2.97 1.06
C VAL A 34 -0.65 -3.07 2.14
N GLU A 35 0.58 -2.66 1.82
CA GLU A 35 1.67 -2.68 2.80
C GLU A 35 1.44 -1.57 3.85
N GLY A 36 1.34 -1.99 5.12
CA GLY A 36 1.20 -1.08 6.26
C GLY A 36 2.54 -0.48 6.70
N VAL A 37 2.47 0.59 7.50
CA VAL A 37 3.64 1.26 8.08
C VAL A 37 3.53 1.29 9.60
N ASN A 38 4.41 0.53 10.25
CA ASN A 38 4.60 0.48 11.69
C ASN A 38 5.91 1.15 12.13
N ASP A 39 6.87 1.33 11.22
CA ASP A 39 8.15 1.98 11.51
C ASP A 39 8.67 2.86 10.36
N ARG A 40 9.75 3.60 10.63
CA ARG A 40 10.34 4.56 9.67
C ARG A 40 11.03 3.88 8.48
N ALA A 41 11.55 2.67 8.64
CA ALA A 41 12.17 1.94 7.54
C ALA A 41 11.10 1.46 6.56
N GLN A 42 9.95 1.02 7.06
CA GLN A 42 8.77 0.68 6.25
C GLN A 42 8.26 1.91 5.50
N LEU A 43 8.15 3.06 6.17
CA LEU A 43 7.77 4.32 5.52
C LEU A 43 8.72 4.69 4.36
N ALA A 44 10.02 4.59 4.58
CA ALA A 44 11.01 4.92 3.55
C ALA A 44 10.93 4.00 2.33
N ARG A 45 10.59 2.71 2.51
CA ARG A 45 10.38 1.78 1.40
C ARG A 45 9.14 2.15 0.59
N LEU A 46 8.01 2.42 1.24
CA LEU A 46 6.79 2.86 0.57
C LEU A 46 6.99 4.17 -0.18
N GLU A 47 7.72 5.12 0.41
CA GLU A 47 8.07 6.37 -0.26
C GLU A 47 8.86 6.13 -1.55
N ARG A 48 9.88 5.27 -1.55
CA ARG A 48 10.64 4.96 -2.77
C ARG A 48 9.80 4.22 -3.82
N ALA A 49 8.93 3.32 -3.38
CA ALA A 49 7.99 2.66 -4.29
C ALA A 49 7.06 3.68 -4.95
N PHE A 50 6.46 4.59 -4.16
CA PHE A 50 5.57 5.63 -4.66
C PHE A 50 6.28 6.58 -5.62
N GLN A 51 7.48 7.07 -5.28
CA GLN A 51 8.25 7.95 -6.16
C GLN A 51 8.62 7.28 -7.48
N SER A 52 8.94 5.98 -7.46
CA SER A 52 9.21 5.22 -8.68
C SER A 52 7.98 5.13 -9.58
N MET A 53 6.78 4.94 -9.00
CA MET A 53 5.51 4.95 -9.75
C MET A 53 5.21 6.32 -10.36
N GLN A 54 5.44 7.42 -9.62
CA GLN A 54 5.23 8.76 -10.15
C GLN A 54 6.22 9.09 -11.27
N ALA A 55 7.50 8.75 -11.09
CA ALA A 55 8.52 8.96 -12.12
C ALA A 55 8.19 8.21 -13.41
N GLN A 56 7.75 6.95 -13.29
CA GLN A 56 7.32 6.14 -14.43
C GLN A 56 6.12 6.76 -15.16
N LYS A 57 5.10 7.21 -14.41
CA LYS A 57 3.93 7.89 -14.97
C LYS A 57 4.31 9.16 -15.75
N LEU A 58 5.25 9.95 -15.23
CA LEU A 58 5.72 11.17 -15.91
C LEU A 58 6.49 10.83 -17.20
N LEU A 59 7.34 9.80 -17.18
CA LEU A 59 8.02 9.32 -18.38
C LEU A 59 7.04 8.86 -19.46
N GLU A 60 5.98 8.12 -19.08
CA GLU A 60 4.92 7.67 -20.00
C GLU A 60 4.12 8.84 -20.59
N GLN A 61 4.01 9.95 -19.86
CA GLN A 61 3.42 11.20 -20.33
C GLN A 61 4.37 12.04 -21.20
N GLY A 62 5.61 11.58 -21.43
CA GLY A 62 6.60 12.25 -22.27
C GLY A 62 7.53 13.22 -21.53
N VAL A 63 7.44 13.33 -20.20
CA VAL A 63 8.37 14.13 -19.40
C VAL A 63 9.69 13.38 -19.28
N MET A 64 10.76 13.92 -19.85
CA MET A 64 12.07 13.28 -19.77
C MET A 64 12.72 13.46 -18.39
N LEU A 65 12.76 12.39 -17.60
CA LEU A 65 13.56 12.30 -16.39
C LEU A 65 14.91 11.64 -16.71
N ARG A 66 16.01 12.36 -16.51
CA ARG A 66 17.38 11.84 -16.78
C ARG A 66 17.75 10.67 -15.88
N ASP A 67 17.27 10.70 -14.65
CA ASP A 67 17.43 9.63 -13.67
C ASP A 67 16.16 9.50 -12.82
N PRO A 68 15.26 8.57 -13.14
CA PRO A 68 14.00 8.37 -12.43
C PRO A 68 14.18 7.94 -10.97
N ALA A 69 15.28 7.27 -10.62
CA ALA A 69 15.54 6.77 -9.27
C ALA A 69 16.01 7.89 -8.31
N ARG A 70 16.41 9.05 -8.86
CA ARG A 70 16.81 10.26 -8.12
C ARG A 70 15.82 11.42 -8.29
N PHE A 71 14.58 11.12 -8.65
CA PHE A 71 13.50 12.08 -8.76
C PHE A 71 12.50 11.91 -7.61
N ASP A 72 12.01 13.03 -7.10
CA ASP A 72 11.01 13.09 -6.03
C ASP A 72 9.92 14.11 -6.43
N LEU A 73 8.67 13.65 -6.55
CA LEU A 73 7.47 14.48 -6.68
C LEU A 73 6.73 14.52 -5.34
N ARG A 74 6.59 15.73 -4.77
CA ARG A 74 5.89 15.96 -3.49
C ARG A 74 4.82 17.03 -3.67
N GLY A 75 3.63 16.60 -4.07
CA GLY A 75 2.53 17.47 -4.49
C GLY A 75 2.11 17.13 -5.92
N GLU A 76 1.60 18.13 -6.62
CA GLU A 76 1.12 17.98 -7.99
C GLU A 76 2.04 18.69 -8.97
N LEU A 77 2.26 18.07 -10.13
CA LEU A 77 2.97 18.67 -11.27
C LEU A 77 2.02 18.69 -12.46
N GLN A 78 1.78 19.88 -13.02
CA GLN A 78 1.05 20.09 -14.26
C GLN A 78 2.05 20.48 -15.34
N CYS A 79 2.09 19.73 -16.44
CA CYS A 79 2.96 19.95 -17.59
C CYS A 79 2.16 20.37 -18.81
#